data_AF-S4R6X2-F1
#
_entry.id   AF-S4R6X2-F1
#
_cell.length_a   1.000
_cell.length_b   1.000
_cell.length_c   1.000
_cell.angle_alpha   90.00
_cell.angle_beta   90.00
_cell.angle_gamma   90.00
#
_symmetry.space_group_name_H-M   'P 1'
#
loop_
_entity.id
_entity.type
_entity.pdbx_description
1 polymer ?
#
loop_
_entity_poly.entity_id
_entity_poly.type
_entity_poly.pdbx_seq_one_letter_code
_entity_poly.pdbx_strand_id
1 'polypeptide(L)'
;AEVLWTAPELLRMEVVPPQGSQKGDVYSFGIILQEVAFRCGPFYIENMDLSPKEIVQKVKNGQRPLFRPSTDTSRHVEELGTLMRRCWAEEPSERPDFGYVKILLRKFNKERSSNILDNLLSRMEQYANNLEGLVEERTQAYLEEKRKAEALLYQILPHPVAEQLKRGEMVAAEAFDSVTIYFSDIVGFTA
;
A
#
# COMPACT_ATOMS: atom_id res chain seq x y z
N ALA A 1 2.73 -10.73 -3.88
CA ALA A 1 3.30 -9.79 -2.88
C ALA A 1 2.95 -10.20 -1.44
N GLU A 2 2.24 -11.31 -1.22
CA GLU A 2 1.56 -11.61 0.06
C GLU A 2 2.44 -12.23 1.17
N VAL A 3 3.74 -12.45 0.92
CA VAL A 3 4.60 -13.23 1.85
C VAL A 3 5.83 -12.45 2.36
N LEU A 4 5.79 -11.11 2.30
CA LEU A 4 6.92 -10.27 2.75
C LEU A 4 7.15 -10.31 4.28
N TRP A 5 6.12 -10.67 5.05
CA TRP A 5 6.23 -10.89 6.50
C TRP A 5 6.57 -12.34 6.85
N THR A 6 6.59 -13.25 5.88
CA THR A 6 6.80 -14.67 6.13
C THR A 6 8.26 -14.97 6.46
N ALA A 7 8.47 -15.72 7.53
CA ALA A 7 9.80 -16.05 8.01
C ALA A 7 10.60 -16.95 7.03
N PRO A 8 11.94 -16.85 6.99
CA PRO A 8 12.78 -17.56 6.02
C PRO A 8 12.58 -19.08 6.03
N GLU A 9 12.42 -19.68 7.21
CA GLU A 9 12.17 -21.11 7.36
C GLU A 9 10.85 -21.54 6.74
N LEU A 10 9.78 -20.73 6.90
CA LEU A 10 8.47 -21.02 6.32
C LEU A 10 8.49 -20.85 4.80
N LEU A 11 9.23 -19.86 4.28
CA LEU A 11 9.43 -19.67 2.83
C LEU A 11 10.17 -20.83 2.15
N ARG A 12 10.96 -21.59 2.91
CA ARG A 12 11.75 -22.74 2.44
C ARG A 12 11.02 -24.08 2.56
N MET A 13 9.93 -24.15 3.32
CA MET A 13 9.13 -25.37 3.44
C MET A 13 8.36 -25.63 2.14
N GLU A 14 8.30 -26.90 1.72
CA GLU A 14 7.42 -27.32 0.62
C GLU A 14 5.95 -27.26 1.01
N VAL A 15 5.64 -27.61 2.26
CA VAL A 15 4.29 -27.58 2.84
C VAL A 15 4.32 -26.72 4.09
N VAL A 16 3.76 -25.52 4.00
CA VAL A 16 3.66 -24.58 5.12
C VAL A 16 2.46 -24.98 5.99
N PRO A 17 2.62 -25.11 7.32
CA PRO A 17 1.49 -25.34 8.22
C PRO A 17 0.45 -24.20 8.07
N PRO A 18 -0.86 -24.50 7.98
CA PRO A 18 -1.89 -23.46 7.84
C PRO A 18 -1.85 -22.40 8.94
N GLN A 19 -1.50 -22.82 10.16
CA GLN A 19 -1.35 -21.96 11.34
C GLN A 19 0.03 -21.29 11.46
N GLY A 20 0.95 -21.55 10.53
CA GLY A 20 2.34 -21.08 10.63
C GLY A 20 3.09 -21.64 11.83
N SER A 21 3.91 -20.82 12.46
CA SER A 21 4.64 -21.15 13.68
C SER A 21 4.72 -19.93 14.59
N GLN A 22 4.77 -20.16 15.91
CA GLN A 22 4.92 -19.07 16.87
C GLN A 22 6.18 -18.23 16.62
N LYS A 23 7.27 -18.87 16.17
CA LYS A 23 8.51 -18.15 15.82
C LYS A 23 8.40 -17.40 14.49
N GLY A 24 7.55 -17.86 13.58
CA GLY A 24 7.16 -17.12 12.38
C GLY A 24 6.37 -15.86 12.70
N ASP A 25 5.49 -15.91 13.70
CA ASP A 25 4.75 -14.74 14.19
C ASP A 25 5.71 -13.69 14.78
N VAL A 26 6.73 -14.13 15.53
CA VAL A 26 7.76 -13.23 16.07
C VAL A 26 8.55 -12.54 14.94
N TYR A 27 8.88 -13.26 13.87
CA TYR A 27 9.53 -12.68 12.70
C TYR A 27 8.64 -11.62 12.04
N SER A 28 7.37 -11.98 11.79
CA SER A 28 6.37 -11.09 11.18
C SER A 28 6.21 -9.82 12.00
N PHE A 29 6.17 -9.96 13.33
CA PHE A 29 6.13 -8.84 14.26
C PHE A 29 7.34 -7.90 14.11
N GLY A 30 8.55 -8.44 13.91
CA GLY A 30 9.74 -7.63 13.64
C GLY A 30 9.62 -6.79 12.36
N ILE A 31 9.10 -7.37 11.29
CA ILE A 31 8.84 -6.66 10.01
C ILE A 31 7.80 -5.55 10.21
N ILE A 32 6.68 -5.85 10.89
CA ILE A 32 5.63 -4.87 11.20
C ILE A 32 6.19 -3.73 12.05
N LEU A 33 7.05 -4.05 13.02
CA LEU A 33 7.66 -3.04 13.88
C LEU A 33 8.52 -2.07 13.06
N GLN A 34 9.26 -2.58 12.06
CA GLN A 34 10.03 -1.76 11.14
C GLN A 34 9.13 -0.92 10.23
N GLU A 35 8.08 -1.50 9.66
CA GLU A 35 7.08 -0.80 8.86
C GLU A 35 6.50 0.40 9.63
N VAL A 36 6.13 0.20 10.90
CA VAL A 36 5.64 1.26 11.79
C VAL A 36 6.71 2.32 12.07
N ALA A 37 7.96 1.90 12.31
CA ALA A 37 9.04 2.82 12.66
C ALA A 37 9.50 3.68 11.46
N PHE A 38 9.54 3.11 10.26
CA PHE A 38 10.07 3.78 9.06
C PHE A 38 8.99 4.45 8.22
N ARG A 39 7.71 4.07 8.39
CA ARG A 39 6.60 4.54 7.54
C ARG A 39 6.79 4.26 6.07
N CYS A 40 7.51 3.18 5.79
CA CYS A 40 7.69 2.65 4.47
C CYS A 40 6.91 1.34 4.38
N GLY A 41 6.74 0.82 3.17
CA GLY A 41 6.14 -0.49 2.98
C GLY A 41 6.92 -1.61 3.72
N PRO A 42 6.34 -2.81 3.79
CA PRO A 42 6.95 -3.94 4.47
C PRO A 42 8.32 -4.27 3.87
N PHE A 43 9.26 -4.66 4.74
CA PHE A 43 10.64 -5.01 4.35
C PHE A 43 11.35 -3.84 3.64
N TYR A 44 11.28 -2.64 4.22
CA TYR A 44 11.94 -1.48 3.63
C TYR A 44 13.47 -1.60 3.67
N ILE A 45 14.13 -1.29 2.56
CA ILE A 45 15.58 -1.19 2.43
C ILE A 45 15.89 0.21 1.92
N GLU A 46 16.76 0.91 2.63
CA GLU A 46 17.17 2.26 2.25
C GLU A 46 17.96 2.24 0.93
N ASN A 47 17.62 3.17 0.03
CA ASN A 47 18.24 3.34 -1.29
C ASN A 47 18.15 2.11 -2.21
N MET A 48 17.12 1.27 -2.06
CA MET A 48 16.95 0.08 -2.89
C MET A 48 15.48 -0.13 -3.28
N ASP A 49 15.20 -0.05 -4.58
CA ASP A 49 13.89 -0.36 -5.15
C ASP A 49 13.88 -1.80 -5.66
N LEU A 50 13.38 -2.71 -4.85
CA LEU A 50 13.24 -4.13 -5.19
C LEU A 50 11.77 -4.52 -5.25
N SER A 51 11.42 -5.36 -6.23
CA SER A 51 10.09 -5.94 -6.28
C SER A 51 9.87 -6.93 -5.11
N PRO A 52 8.61 -7.13 -4.66
CA PRO A 52 8.32 -8.10 -3.61
C PRO A 52 8.85 -9.51 -3.89
N LYS A 53 8.88 -9.93 -5.16
CA LYS A 53 9.39 -11.25 -5.56
C LYS A 53 10.91 -11.36 -5.33
N GLU A 54 11.66 -10.32 -5.66
CA GLU A 54 13.11 -10.29 -5.46
C GLU A 54 13.48 -10.30 -3.99
N ILE A 55 12.75 -9.54 -3.16
CA ILE A 55 12.93 -9.53 -1.71
C ILE A 55 12.73 -10.94 -1.14
N VAL A 56 11.59 -11.56 -1.45
CA VAL A 56 11.26 -12.92 -0.97
C VAL A 56 12.32 -13.93 -1.42
N GLN A 57 12.78 -13.85 -2.67
CA GLN A 57 13.81 -14.74 -3.17
C GLN A 57 15.15 -14.55 -2.44
N LYS A 58 15.57 -13.31 -2.18
CA LYS A 58 16.80 -13.03 -1.42
C LYS A 58 16.72 -13.55 0.02
N VAL A 59 15.58 -13.36 0.69
CA VAL A 59 15.34 -13.90 2.05
C VAL A 59 15.36 -15.43 2.03
N LYS A 60 14.67 -16.05 1.07
CA LYS A 60 14.62 -17.50 0.90
C LYS A 60 16.00 -18.10 0.63
N ASN A 61 16.84 -17.44 -0.17
CA ASN A 61 18.18 -17.93 -0.51
C ASN A 61 19.15 -17.94 0.69
N GLY A 62 18.96 -17.07 1.69
CA GLY A 62 19.76 -17.08 2.92
C GLY A 62 21.25 -16.80 2.73
N GLN A 63 21.64 -16.12 1.64
CA GLN A 63 23.04 -15.75 1.38
C GLN A 63 23.58 -14.82 2.46
N ARG A 64 24.88 -14.93 2.78
CA ARG A 64 25.55 -14.03 3.74
C ARG A 64 26.20 -12.85 3.00
N PRO A 65 26.07 -11.60 3.49
CA PRO A 65 25.27 -11.19 4.66
C PRO A 65 23.77 -11.38 4.42
N LEU A 66 23.07 -11.81 5.48
CA LEU A 66 21.64 -12.12 5.40
C LEU A 66 20.86 -10.89 4.95
N PHE A 67 19.98 -11.08 3.97
CA PHE A 67 19.13 -10.00 3.49
C PHE A 67 18.06 -9.68 4.54
N ARG A 68 18.10 -8.46 5.09
CA ARG A 68 17.24 -7.98 6.19
C ARG A 68 16.86 -6.52 5.98
N PRO A 69 15.72 -6.07 6.54
CA PRO A 69 15.28 -4.69 6.41
C PRO A 69 16.25 -3.70 7.07
N SER A 70 16.24 -2.45 6.60
CA SER A 70 17.06 -1.38 7.18
C SER A 70 16.64 -1.06 8.61
N THR A 71 17.65 -0.86 9.48
CA THR A 71 17.47 -0.49 10.91
C THR A 71 18.25 0.76 11.28
N ASP A 72 18.35 1.75 10.38
CA ASP A 72 19.03 3.00 10.69
C ASP A 72 18.49 3.65 11.98
N THR A 73 19.37 3.68 12.99
CA THR A 73 19.15 4.18 14.34
C THR A 73 18.97 5.70 14.40
N SER A 74 19.23 6.42 13.31
CA SER A 74 18.96 7.86 13.28
C SER A 74 17.47 8.19 13.40
N ARG A 75 16.59 7.27 12.93
CA ARG A 75 15.13 7.47 12.87
C ARG A 75 14.37 6.90 14.06
N HIS A 76 14.98 6.01 14.84
CA HIS A 76 14.35 5.34 15.97
C HIS A 76 15.35 4.95 17.05
N VAL A 77 14.84 4.68 18.26
CA VAL A 77 15.65 4.34 19.44
C VAL A 77 16.45 3.04 19.20
N GLU A 78 17.72 3.01 19.59
CA GLU A 78 18.65 1.90 19.33
C GLU A 78 18.18 0.56 19.91
N GLU A 79 17.53 0.60 21.06
CA GLU A 79 16.94 -0.55 21.69
C GLU A 79 15.77 -1.14 20.88
N LEU A 80 15.00 -0.28 20.20
CA LEU A 80 13.93 -0.71 19.30
C LEU A 80 14.50 -1.39 18.05
N GLY A 81 15.57 -0.82 17.46
CA GLY A 81 16.28 -1.44 16.35
C GLY A 81 16.90 -2.79 16.74
N THR A 82 17.39 -2.90 17.97
CA THR A 82 17.90 -4.17 18.51
C THR A 82 16.78 -5.21 18.68
N LEU A 83 15.60 -4.79 19.16
CA LEU A 83 14.43 -5.67 19.25
C LEU A 83 14.02 -6.18 17.86
N MET A 84 13.91 -5.30 16.86
CA MET A 84 13.62 -5.69 15.47
C MET A 84 14.62 -6.74 14.98
N ARG A 85 15.93 -6.48 15.18
CA ARG A 85 17.02 -7.42 14.80
C ARG A 85 16.90 -8.80 15.41
N ARG A 86 16.49 -8.87 16.68
CA ARG A 86 16.26 -10.16 17.37
C ARG A 86 15.02 -10.87 16.87
N CYS A 87 13.94 -10.13 16.59
CA CYS A 87 12.69 -10.70 16.11
C CYS A 87 12.84 -11.40 14.75
N TRP A 88 13.64 -10.86 13.84
CA TRP A 88 13.86 -11.45 12.52
C TRP A 88 15.18 -12.23 12.36
N ALA A 89 15.69 -12.80 13.46
CA ALA A 89 16.84 -13.68 13.41
C ALA A 89 16.61 -14.84 12.41
N GLU A 90 17.67 -15.27 11.72
CA GLU A 90 17.59 -16.38 10.75
C GLU A 90 17.09 -17.66 11.42
N GLU A 91 17.73 -18.02 12.53
CA GLU A 91 17.39 -19.21 13.29
C GLU A 91 16.15 -18.94 14.19
N PRO A 92 15.07 -19.72 14.06
CA PRO A 92 13.85 -19.54 14.87
C PRO A 92 14.08 -19.61 16.38
N SER A 93 15.06 -20.40 16.85
CA SER A 93 15.37 -20.52 18.28
C SER A 93 15.99 -19.25 18.88
N GLU A 94 16.69 -18.45 18.07
CA GLU A 94 17.35 -17.20 18.49
C GLU A 94 16.35 -16.05 18.66
N ARG A 95 15.15 -16.19 18.08
CA ARG A 95 14.09 -15.20 18.21
C ARG A 95 13.53 -15.23 19.63
N PRO A 96 13.25 -14.07 20.25
CA PRO A 96 12.60 -14.03 21.56
C PRO A 96 11.19 -14.62 21.49
N ASP A 97 10.62 -15.02 22.63
CA ASP A 97 9.18 -15.24 22.73
C ASP A 97 8.44 -13.92 23.00
N PHE A 98 7.13 -13.90 22.78
CA PHE A 98 6.32 -12.70 23.00
C PHE A 98 6.28 -12.25 24.47
N GLY A 99 6.50 -13.15 25.44
CA GLY A 99 6.62 -12.79 26.85
C GLY A 99 7.83 -11.88 27.08
N TYR A 100 8.97 -12.27 26.52
CA TYR A 100 10.19 -11.48 26.57
C TYR A 100 10.11 -10.20 25.74
N VAL A 101 9.50 -10.25 24.54
CA VAL A 101 9.22 -9.04 23.73
C VAL A 101 8.41 -8.02 24.55
N LYS A 102 7.35 -8.48 25.24
CA LYS A 102 6.51 -7.64 26.09
C LYS A 102 7.28 -7.01 27.25
N ILE A 103 8.21 -7.74 27.86
CA ILE A 103 9.08 -7.22 28.91
C ILE A 103 9.98 -6.09 28.35
N LEU A 104 10.61 -6.31 27.20
CA LEU A 104 11.47 -5.31 26.56
C LEU A 104 10.69 -4.03 26.21
N LEU A 105 9.51 -4.17 25.57
CA LEU A 105 8.67 -3.02 25.24
C LEU A 105 8.22 -2.23 26.48
N ARG A 106 7.89 -2.94 27.57
CA ARG A 106 7.55 -2.28 28.84
C ARG A 106 8.74 -1.54 29.45
N LYS A 107 9.94 -2.11 29.36
CA LYS A 107 11.16 -1.45 29.83
C LYS A 107 11.38 -0.13 29.08
N PHE A 108 11.22 -0.15 27.76
CA PHE A 108 11.35 1.05 26.92
C PHE A 108 10.33 2.14 27.28
N ASN A 109 9.08 1.77 27.59
CA ASN A 109 8.06 2.72 28.04
C ASN A 109 8.28 3.22 29.48
N LYS A 110 9.02 2.51 30.33
CA LYS A 110 9.22 2.89 31.74
C LYS A 110 10.41 3.84 31.93
N GLU A 111 11.44 3.71 31.11
CA GLU A 111 12.67 4.52 31.20
C GLU A 111 12.54 5.90 30.54
N ARG A 112 11.52 6.13 29.71
CA ARG A 112 11.21 7.46 29.13
C ARG A 112 9.74 7.79 29.29
N SER A 113 9.42 8.96 29.82
CA SER A 113 8.08 9.43 30.17
C SER A 113 7.10 9.66 29.00
N SER A 114 7.48 9.29 27.77
CA SER A 114 6.57 9.24 26.63
C SER A 114 6.57 7.83 26.04
N ASN A 115 5.39 7.23 25.97
CA ASN A 115 5.20 5.90 25.39
C ASN A 115 5.60 5.95 23.91
N ILE A 116 6.74 5.35 23.56
CA ILE A 116 7.31 5.37 22.20
C ILE A 116 6.31 4.78 21.20
N LEU A 117 5.65 3.70 21.61
CA LEU A 117 4.55 3.09 20.85
C LEU A 117 3.38 4.05 20.67
N ASP A 118 3.02 4.86 21.66
CA ASP A 118 1.94 5.84 21.52
C ASP A 118 2.34 7.00 20.61
N ASN A 119 3.61 7.41 20.61
CA ASN A 119 4.11 8.40 19.66
C ASN A 119 4.08 7.85 18.22
N LEU A 120 4.47 6.59 18.03
CA LEU A 120 4.35 5.91 16.74
C LEU A 120 2.87 5.75 16.37
N LEU A 121 2.00 5.26 17.24
CA LEU A 121 0.57 5.12 16.97
C LEU A 121 -0.08 6.46 16.58
N SER A 122 0.18 7.52 17.35
CA SER A 122 -0.31 8.88 17.06
C SER A 122 0.18 9.39 15.69
N ARG A 123 1.45 9.17 15.33
CA ARG A 123 1.95 9.53 13.99
C ARG A 123 1.31 8.73 12.86
N MET A 124 0.91 7.48 13.12
CA MET A 124 0.25 6.62 12.13
C MET A 124 -1.17 7.11 11.86
N GLU A 125 -1.88 7.45 12.92
CA GLU A 125 -3.23 8.02 12.88
C GLU A 125 -3.23 9.34 12.13
N GLN A 126 -2.25 10.22 12.41
CA GLN A 126 -2.11 11.49 11.72
C GLN A 126 -1.85 11.31 10.20
N TYR A 127 -1.06 10.31 9.83
CA TYR A 127 -0.83 9.98 8.42
C TYR A 127 -2.08 9.42 7.74
N ALA A 128 -2.81 8.51 8.40
CA ALA A 128 -4.06 7.95 7.88
C ALA A 128 -5.07 9.07 7.57
N ASN A 129 -5.23 10.03 8.50
CA ASN A 129 -6.10 11.18 8.31
C ASN A 129 -5.64 12.08 7.15
N ASN A 130 -4.33 12.33 7.02
CA ASN A 130 -3.80 13.13 5.92
C ASN A 130 -3.96 12.43 4.56
N LEU A 131 -3.78 11.10 4.51
CA LEU A 131 -3.95 10.31 3.29
C LEU A 131 -5.41 10.29 2.86
N GLU A 132 -6.34 10.16 3.82
CA GLU A 132 -7.77 10.23 3.56
C GLU A 132 -8.15 11.58 2.94
N GLY A 133 -7.67 12.69 3.50
CA GLY A 133 -7.87 14.02 2.93
C GLY A 133 -7.29 14.16 1.51
N LEU A 134 -6.10 13.61 1.25
CA LEU A 134 -5.50 13.64 -0.09
C LEU A 134 -6.28 12.78 -1.09
N VAL A 135 -6.76 11.61 -0.68
CA VAL A 135 -7.62 10.75 -1.52
C VAL A 135 -8.91 11.46 -1.85
N GLU A 136 -9.52 12.13 -0.87
CA GLU A 136 -10.74 12.92 -1.07
C GLU A 136 -10.51 14.05 -2.07
N GLU A 137 -9.45 14.86 -1.90
CA GLU A 137 -9.08 15.94 -2.82
C GLU A 137 -8.86 15.42 -4.25
N ARG A 138 -8.09 14.33 -4.41
CA ARG A 138 -7.83 13.72 -5.72
C ARG A 138 -9.11 13.17 -6.36
N THR A 139 -9.97 12.56 -5.56
CA THR A 139 -11.26 12.03 -6.03
C THR A 139 -12.15 13.18 -6.49
N GLN A 140 -12.20 14.28 -5.74
CA GLN A 140 -12.97 15.46 -6.11
C GLN A 140 -12.47 16.09 -7.40
N ALA A 141 -11.15 16.27 -7.56
CA ALA A 141 -10.54 16.78 -8.79
C ALA A 141 -10.84 15.88 -10.00
N TYR A 142 -10.77 14.56 -9.81
CA TYR A 142 -11.13 13.59 -10.85
C TYR A 142 -12.61 13.71 -11.24
N LEU A 143 -13.52 13.83 -10.28
CA LEU A 143 -14.96 13.99 -10.54
C LEU A 143 -15.27 15.29 -11.29
N GLU A 144 -14.58 16.38 -10.95
CA GLU A 144 -14.71 17.65 -11.67
C GLU A 144 -14.27 17.56 -13.12
N GLU A 145 -13.09 16.97 -13.39
CA GLU A 145 -12.62 16.78 -14.76
C GLU A 145 -13.49 15.81 -15.55
N LYS A 146 -13.94 14.73 -14.91
CA LYS A 146 -14.93 13.82 -15.51
C LYS A 146 -16.19 14.58 -15.92
N ARG A 147 -16.72 15.45 -15.05
CA ARG A 147 -17.91 16.25 -15.33
C ARG A 147 -17.71 17.20 -16.51
N LYS A 148 -16.55 17.86 -16.60
CA LYS A 148 -16.22 18.75 -17.74
C LYS A 148 -16.14 17.97 -19.05
N ALA A 149 -15.48 16.81 -19.03
CA ALA A 149 -15.38 15.94 -20.20
C ALA A 149 -16.75 15.43 -20.66
N GLU A 150 -17.61 15.00 -19.73
CA GLU A 150 -18.98 14.56 -20.04
C GLU A 150 -19.83 15.71 -20.59
N ALA A 151 -19.73 16.92 -20.04
CA ALA A 151 -20.46 18.08 -20.54
C ALA A 151 -20.07 18.43 -21.98
N LEU A 152 -18.77 18.39 -22.30
CA LEU A 152 -18.29 18.59 -23.68
C LEU A 152 -18.78 17.49 -24.62
N LEU A 153 -18.78 16.23 -24.16
CA LEU A 153 -19.29 15.10 -24.96
C LEU A 153 -20.76 15.31 -25.35
N TYR A 154 -21.59 15.78 -24.42
CA TYR A 154 -23.00 16.07 -24.69
C TYR A 154 -23.23 17.32 -25.56
N GLN A 155 -22.24 18.21 -25.69
CA GLN A 155 -22.31 19.32 -26.65
C GLN A 155 -22.07 18.87 -28.09
N ILE A 156 -21.34 17.77 -28.29
CA ILE A 156 -20.94 17.28 -29.62
C ILE A 156 -21.85 16.14 -30.08
N LEU A 157 -22.35 15.32 -29.16
CA LEU A 157 -23.14 14.12 -29.45
C LEU A 157 -24.48 14.15 -28.70
N PRO A 158 -25.58 13.66 -29.34
CA PRO A 158 -26.84 13.44 -28.63
C PRO A 158 -26.67 12.52 -27.43
N HIS A 159 -27.42 12.80 -26.36
CA HIS A 159 -27.37 12.05 -25.09
C HIS A 159 -27.38 10.51 -25.26
N PRO A 160 -28.27 9.92 -26.08
CA PRO A 160 -28.31 8.46 -26.29
C PRO A 160 -27.03 7.90 -26.90
N VAL A 161 -26.43 8.62 -27.85
CA VAL A 161 -25.20 8.22 -28.56
C VAL A 161 -23.98 8.34 -27.64
N ALA A 162 -23.90 9.42 -26.87
CA ALA A 162 -22.83 9.64 -25.90
C ALA A 162 -22.80 8.56 -24.80
N GLU A 163 -23.97 8.15 -24.29
CA GLU A 163 -24.06 7.10 -23.27
C GLU A 163 -23.69 5.71 -23.79
N GLN A 164 -24.09 5.35 -25.02
CA GLN A 164 -23.66 4.10 -25.66
C GLN A 164 -22.14 4.04 -25.83
N LEU A 165 -21.53 5.14 -26.31
CA LEU A 165 -20.07 5.22 -26.47
C LEU A 165 -19.32 5.15 -25.13
N LYS A 166 -19.85 5.78 -24.06
CA LYS A 166 -19.27 5.66 -22.71
C LYS A 166 -19.28 4.23 -22.17
N ARG A 167 -20.22 3.40 -22.60
CA ARG A 167 -20.30 1.97 -22.25
C ARG A 167 -19.41 1.09 -23.14
N GLY A 168 -18.75 1.66 -24.15
CA GLY A 168 -17.97 0.92 -25.14
C GLY A 168 -18.84 0.15 -26.14
N GLU A 169 -20.12 0.49 -26.24
CA GLU A 169 -21.05 -0.11 -27.19
C GLU A 169 -20.85 0.49 -28.60
N MET A 170 -21.06 -0.31 -29.64
CA MET A 170 -21.09 0.20 -31.01
C MET A 170 -22.42 0.91 -31.27
N VAL A 171 -22.36 2.13 -31.81
CA VAL A 171 -23.54 2.90 -32.20
C VAL A 171 -24.05 2.38 -33.54
N ALA A 172 -25.24 1.78 -33.55
CA ALA A 172 -25.87 1.29 -34.78
C ALA A 172 -26.48 2.46 -35.57
N ALA A 173 -26.37 2.40 -36.90
CA ALA A 173 -27.08 3.33 -37.76
C ALA A 173 -28.59 3.02 -37.71
N GLU A 174 -29.40 4.02 -37.38
CA GLU A 174 -30.86 3.89 -37.34
C GLU A 174 -31.46 4.36 -38.67
N ALA A 175 -32.53 3.66 -39.10
CA ALA A 175 -33.31 4.02 -40.27
C ALA A 175 -34.77 4.22 -39.85
N PHE A 176 -35.43 5.24 -40.42
CA PHE A 176 -36.80 5.61 -40.09
C PHE A 176 -37.62 5.73 -41.36
N ASP A 177 -38.86 5.22 -41.35
CA ASP A 177 -39.77 5.26 -42.50
C ASP A 177 -40.20 6.69 -42.90
N SER A 178 -40.15 7.63 -41.94
CA SER A 178 -40.43 9.05 -42.16
C SER A 178 -39.67 9.88 -41.11
N VAL A 179 -39.09 11.01 -41.54
CA VAL A 179 -38.35 11.95 -40.67
C VAL A 179 -38.77 13.39 -40.90
N THR A 180 -38.70 14.22 -39.86
CA THR A 180 -38.85 15.68 -39.97
C THR A 180 -37.46 16.30 -39.96
N ILE A 181 -37.09 17.00 -41.03
CA ILE A 181 -35.80 17.70 -41.14
C ILE A 181 -36.01 19.16 -40.77
N TYR A 182 -35.26 19.63 -39.77
CA TYR A 182 -35.21 21.05 -39.41
C TYR A 182 -33.99 21.69 -40.07
N PHE A 183 -34.21 22.73 -40.87
CA PHE A 183 -33.15 23.55 -41.43
C PHE A 183 -33.06 24.84 -40.62
N SER A 184 -32.00 24.97 -39.82
CA SER A 184 -31.59 26.26 -39.24
C SER A 184 -30.27 26.71 -39.83
N ASP A 185 -30.24 27.96 -40.27
CA ASP A 185 -29.01 28.66 -40.58
C ASP A 185 -28.41 29.24 -39.29
N ILE A 186 -27.08 29.18 -39.17
CA ILE A 186 -26.34 29.77 -38.07
C ILE A 186 -25.73 31.07 -38.60
N VAL A 187 -26.30 32.20 -38.17
CA VAL A 187 -25.83 33.54 -38.57
C VAL A 187 -24.34 33.68 -38.27
N GLY A 188 -23.54 33.87 -39.32
CA GLY A 188 -22.08 34.02 -39.25
C GLY A 188 -21.25 32.73 -39.42
N PHE A 189 -21.87 31.58 -39.74
CA PHE A 189 -21.14 30.35 -40.11
C PHE A 189 -21.00 30.20 -41.64
N THR A 190 -21.91 30.79 -42.40
CA THR A 190 -21.77 31.01 -43.85
C THR A 190 -21.80 32.51 -44.13
N ALA A 191 -20.66 33.05 -44.58
CA ALA A 191 -20.33 34.47 -44.83
C ALA A 191 -19.82 35.27 -43.61
#